data_AF-A0A5B9PHA3-F1
#
_entry.id   AF-A0A5B9PHA3-F1
#
_cell.length_a   1.000
_cell.length_b   1.000
_cell.length_c   1.000
_cell.angle_alpha   90.00
_cell.angle_beta   90.00
_cell.angle_gamma   90.00
#
_symmetry.space_group_name_H-M   'P 1'
#
loop_
_entity.id
_entity.type
_entity.pdbx_description
1 polymer ?
#
loop_
_entity_poly.entity_id
_entity_poly.type
_entity_poly.pdbx_seq_one_letter_code
_entity_poly.pdbx_strand_id
1 'polypeptide(L)'
;MQKLLAAIIILTLTSTYCVGQTFKPRYGQGSSQRTGDSARTQNRSLELRVLVDDRSSLGTSHDWMQALAEVGADRVVAETSRARKPSFEEFDSGSTKLLTVVGIVKQGKLHLPGGKFTIRQVAAIRAHLQKLRDDGAEVTVAEKVAFGLTAKQLVALHDQLGLKITSPTAGQNAGKLASTLMKNSGYPISIDRTSQLVISSAQSTVDIELEGYSIGTGLAIALRQLGLVFEPVRPQGQKVKLVVRAADEKTKNWPVGWPVSESRKKAAPNLFVKVDVQAAETPILDLLGAIEGRIEIPLIYDVAKISERGVDLASTKVSFSRPGKKSSYDMVMDKVLNQCKPKLKSELKIDEAGKRFLWITTRN
;
A
#
# COMPACT_ATOMS: atom_id res chain seq x y z
N MET A 1 27.66 -5.23 0.79
CA MET A 1 26.94 -3.96 0.57
C MET A 1 25.64 -3.94 1.39
N GLN A 2 25.60 -4.38 2.64
CA GLN A 2 25.75 -3.63 3.90
C GLN A 2 25.67 -2.09 3.89
N LYS A 3 24.75 -1.61 4.75
CA LYS A 3 24.60 -0.28 5.38
C LYS A 3 23.94 0.83 4.57
N LEU A 4 22.68 1.14 4.90
CA LEU A 4 22.20 2.51 5.17
C LEU A 4 20.74 2.47 5.62
N LEU A 5 20.51 2.66 6.92
CA LEU A 5 19.38 3.37 7.50
C LEU A 5 19.64 3.47 9.01
N ALA A 6 20.23 4.60 9.39
CA ALA A 6 20.43 5.02 10.75
C ALA A 6 19.78 6.39 10.95
N ALA A 7 19.04 6.49 12.05
CA ALA A 7 18.79 7.66 12.88
C ALA A 7 18.17 8.93 12.24
N ILE A 8 16.95 9.26 12.69
CA ILE A 8 16.57 10.65 12.99
C ILE A 8 15.78 10.65 14.31
N ILE A 9 16.40 11.22 15.34
CA ILE A 9 15.79 11.76 16.57
C ILE A 9 16.16 13.25 16.55
N ILE A 10 15.21 14.15 16.92
CA ILE A 10 15.37 15.25 17.92
C ILE A 10 14.38 16.43 17.73
N LEU A 11 13.65 16.66 18.84
CA LEU A 11 13.13 17.88 19.51
C LEU A 11 12.09 18.86 18.91
N THR A 12 10.98 18.91 19.68
CA THR A 12 10.12 20.00 20.20
C THR A 12 10.40 21.48 19.87
N LEU A 13 9.30 22.24 19.67
CA LEU A 13 9.04 23.56 20.31
C LEU A 13 7.54 23.96 20.25
N THR A 14 7.19 24.87 21.15
CA THR A 14 5.90 25.23 21.81
C THR A 14 5.07 26.35 21.16
N SER A 15 3.75 26.40 21.41
CA SER A 15 2.90 27.61 21.69
C SER A 15 1.42 27.17 21.88
N THR A 16 0.76 27.22 23.04
CA THR A 16 0.16 28.34 23.81
C THR A 16 -1.10 28.98 23.17
N TYR A 17 -2.27 28.60 23.73
CA TYR A 17 -3.58 29.27 23.95
C TYR A 17 -4.24 30.18 22.88
N CYS A 18 -5.53 29.95 22.58
CA CYS A 18 -6.65 30.73 23.14
C CYS A 18 -8.06 30.25 22.69
N VAL A 19 -9.02 30.55 23.55
CA VAL A 19 -10.45 30.19 23.58
C VAL A 19 -11.31 31.23 22.84
N GLY A 20 -12.49 30.84 22.32
CA GLY A 20 -13.59 31.82 22.12
C GLY A 20 -14.74 31.48 21.15
N GLN A 21 -15.86 31.01 21.72
CA GLN A 21 -17.28 31.36 21.44
C GLN A 21 -17.85 31.29 20.00
N THR A 22 -18.78 30.36 19.70
CA THR A 22 -20.27 30.45 19.71
C THR A 22 -20.91 31.63 18.94
N PHE A 23 -21.75 31.35 17.91
CA PHE A 23 -23.24 31.50 17.93
C PHE A 23 -23.93 31.42 16.53
N LYS A 24 -24.81 30.41 16.39
CA LYS A 24 -26.12 30.26 15.69
C LYS A 24 -26.39 30.55 14.18
N PRO A 25 -27.46 29.90 13.63
CA PRO A 25 -27.65 29.64 12.19
C PRO A 25 -28.71 30.53 11.52
N ARG A 26 -28.76 30.51 10.18
CA ARG A 26 -29.95 30.93 9.40
C ARG A 26 -30.09 30.13 8.10
N TYR A 27 -31.34 29.77 7.83
CA TYR A 27 -31.91 29.07 6.68
C TYR A 27 -31.72 29.81 5.34
N GLY A 28 -31.69 29.06 4.23
CA GLY A 28 -31.95 29.60 2.89
C GLY A 28 -31.53 28.74 1.69
N GLN A 29 -32.44 27.90 1.22
CA GLN A 29 -32.69 27.40 -0.16
C GLN A 29 -31.57 27.39 -1.23
N GLY A 30 -31.39 26.19 -1.81
CA GLY A 30 -31.59 25.97 -3.25
C GLY A 30 -30.42 26.30 -4.20
N SER A 31 -29.66 25.27 -4.59
CA SER A 31 -29.25 25.11 -5.98
C SER A 31 -28.75 23.69 -6.25
N SER A 32 -29.37 23.05 -7.25
CA SER A 32 -28.89 21.83 -7.89
C SER A 32 -27.46 22.03 -8.38
N GLN A 33 -26.49 21.36 -7.76
CA GLN A 33 -25.19 21.14 -8.37
C GLN A 33 -25.00 19.64 -8.59
N ARG A 34 -25.07 19.28 -9.88
CA ARG A 34 -24.50 18.06 -10.43
C ARG A 34 -23.05 17.96 -9.95
N THR A 35 -22.76 17.07 -9.01
CA THR A 35 -21.41 16.66 -8.66
C THR A 35 -20.88 15.75 -9.78
N GLY A 36 -20.47 16.36 -10.88
CA GLY A 36 -19.48 15.78 -11.77
C GLY A 36 -18.12 16.12 -11.20
N ASP A 37 -17.63 15.27 -10.29
CA ASP A 37 -16.25 15.33 -9.80
C ASP A 37 -15.32 14.77 -10.89
N SER A 38 -15.15 15.56 -11.94
CA SER A 38 -14.16 15.33 -12.98
C SER A 38 -12.80 15.62 -12.37
N ALA A 39 -12.07 14.56 -12.03
CA ALA A 39 -10.66 14.62 -11.66
C ALA A 39 -9.93 15.63 -12.56
N ARG A 40 -9.44 16.73 -11.98
CA ARG A 40 -8.63 17.73 -12.69
C ARG A 40 -7.39 17.04 -13.24
N THR A 41 -7.42 16.65 -14.52
CA THR A 41 -6.22 16.36 -15.30
C THR A 41 -5.31 17.57 -15.16
N GLN A 42 -4.13 17.40 -14.56
CA GLN A 42 -3.17 18.49 -14.49
C GLN A 42 -2.87 18.93 -15.92
N ASN A 43 -3.18 20.19 -16.25
CA ASN A 43 -2.99 20.75 -17.58
C ASN A 43 -1.48 20.95 -17.80
N ARG A 44 -0.79 19.90 -18.27
CA ARG A 44 0.64 19.91 -18.56
C ARG A 44 0.86 20.13 -20.06
N SER A 45 1.60 21.16 -20.40
CA SER A 45 2.13 21.34 -21.76
C SER A 45 3.42 20.54 -21.90
N LEU A 46 3.56 19.80 -22.99
CA LEU A 46 4.70 18.95 -23.29
C LEU A 46 5.48 19.52 -24.48
N GLU A 47 6.71 19.95 -24.21
CA GLU A 47 7.70 20.32 -25.22
C GLU A 47 8.67 19.16 -25.41
N LEU A 48 8.75 18.62 -26.62
CA LEU A 48 9.71 17.59 -27.00
C LEU A 48 10.90 18.23 -27.72
N ARG A 49 12.07 18.24 -27.08
CA ARG A 49 13.33 18.62 -27.72
C ARG A 49 14.04 17.37 -28.22
N VAL A 50 14.37 17.33 -29.51
CA VAL A 50 15.06 16.20 -30.12
C VAL A 50 16.45 16.63 -30.56
N LEU A 51 17.44 16.00 -29.93
CA LEU A 51 18.84 16.14 -30.31
C LEU A 51 19.19 15.07 -31.33
N VAL A 52 19.60 15.49 -32.52
CA VAL A 52 20.07 14.56 -33.56
C VAL A 52 21.60 14.50 -33.51
N ASP A 53 22.14 13.28 -33.41
CA ASP A 53 23.58 13.04 -33.37
C ASP A 53 24.24 13.53 -34.67
N ASP A 54 25.36 14.26 -34.56
CA ASP A 54 26.04 14.94 -35.67
C ASP A 54 26.63 13.96 -36.72
N ARG A 55 26.72 12.68 -36.37
CA ARG A 55 27.14 11.57 -37.23
C ARG A 55 25.99 10.88 -37.97
N SER A 56 24.75 11.32 -37.80
CA SER A 56 23.61 10.79 -38.52
C SER A 56 23.38 11.52 -39.85
N SER A 57 22.93 10.80 -40.89
CA SER A 57 22.73 11.38 -42.22
C SER A 57 21.63 12.45 -42.19
N LEU A 58 21.80 13.53 -42.97
CA LEU A 58 20.86 14.66 -43.04
C LEU A 58 19.40 14.23 -43.29
N GLY A 59 19.16 13.17 -44.06
CA GLY A 59 17.82 12.62 -44.31
C GLY A 59 17.13 12.05 -43.06
N THR A 60 17.90 11.51 -42.11
CA THR A 60 17.36 10.94 -40.87
C THR A 60 16.66 12.01 -40.02
N SER A 61 17.15 13.26 -40.04
CA SER A 61 16.53 14.36 -39.26
C SER A 61 15.15 14.74 -39.79
N HIS A 62 14.98 14.78 -41.11
CA HIS A 62 13.73 15.15 -41.76
C HIS A 62 12.64 14.10 -41.49
N ASP A 63 12.97 12.82 -41.66
CA ASP A 63 12.04 11.72 -41.43
C ASP A 63 11.52 11.71 -39.98
N TRP A 64 12.42 11.93 -39.00
CA TRP A 64 12.01 12.00 -37.59
C TRP A 64 11.14 13.22 -37.29
N MET A 65 11.40 14.38 -37.90
CA MET A 65 10.55 15.56 -37.70
C MET A 65 9.14 15.36 -38.25
N GLN A 66 9.02 14.72 -39.43
CA GLN A 66 7.72 14.37 -39.99
C GLN A 66 6.99 13.36 -39.10
N ALA A 67 7.67 12.30 -38.66
CA ALA A 67 7.09 11.30 -37.78
C ALA A 67 6.67 11.87 -36.41
N LEU A 68 7.41 12.85 -35.88
CA LEU A 68 7.14 13.46 -34.58
C LEU A 68 6.13 14.60 -34.61
N ALA A 69 5.85 15.18 -35.77
CA ALA A 69 4.72 16.11 -35.91
C ALA A 69 3.40 15.44 -35.51
N GLU A 70 3.28 14.12 -35.68
CA GLU A 70 2.07 13.36 -35.40
C GLU A 70 2.00 12.77 -33.97
N VAL A 71 3.06 12.84 -33.14
CA VAL A 71 3.08 12.15 -31.84
C VAL A 71 2.39 12.90 -30.70
N GLY A 72 1.81 14.07 -30.97
CA GLY A 72 0.97 14.81 -30.02
C GLY A 72 1.73 15.56 -28.92
N ALA A 73 3.00 15.92 -29.16
CA ALA A 73 3.69 16.95 -28.38
C ALA A 73 3.13 18.34 -28.73
N ASP A 74 3.03 19.24 -27.75
CA ASP A 74 2.51 20.61 -27.99
C ASP A 74 3.53 21.46 -28.78
N ARG A 75 4.82 21.12 -28.64
CA ARG A 75 5.91 21.69 -29.43
C ARG A 75 7.01 20.66 -29.64
N VAL A 76 7.55 20.58 -30.86
CA VAL A 76 8.74 19.79 -31.19
C VAL A 76 9.85 20.75 -31.62
N VAL A 77 11.00 20.69 -30.97
CA VAL A 77 12.18 21.49 -31.31
C VAL A 77 13.31 20.53 -31.68
N ALA A 78 13.86 20.66 -32.88
CA ALA A 78 15.08 19.95 -33.26
C ALA A 78 16.29 20.84 -33.01
N GLU A 79 17.29 20.31 -32.31
CA GLU A 79 18.56 20.98 -32.09
C GLU A 79 19.71 20.04 -32.47
N THR A 80 20.75 20.59 -33.10
CA THR A 80 22.02 19.90 -33.31
C THR A 80 22.92 20.19 -32.12
N SER A 81 23.21 19.18 -31.30
CA SER A 81 24.09 19.32 -30.14
C SER A 81 24.90 18.05 -29.94
N ARG A 82 26.09 18.19 -29.36
CA ARG A 82 26.87 17.05 -28.86
C ARG A 82 26.02 16.26 -27.88
N ALA A 83 26.05 14.93 -28.05
CA ALA A 83 25.20 13.98 -27.34
C ALA A 83 25.10 14.27 -25.83
N ARG A 84 23.93 14.73 -25.40
CA ARG A 84 23.55 14.73 -23.99
C ARG A 84 23.00 13.34 -23.62
N LYS A 85 22.53 13.13 -22.40
CA LYS A 85 21.72 11.96 -22.06
C LYS A 85 20.25 12.34 -22.20
N PRO A 86 19.34 11.42 -22.57
CA PRO A 86 17.91 11.69 -22.52
C PRO A 86 17.53 12.15 -21.11
N SER A 87 16.84 13.27 -21.01
CA SER A 87 16.49 13.91 -19.74
C SER A 87 15.12 14.55 -19.82
N PHE A 88 14.62 15.01 -18.67
CA PHE A 88 13.41 15.80 -18.59
C PHE A 88 13.59 16.92 -17.57
N GLU A 89 12.87 18.01 -17.77
CA GLU A 89 12.80 19.13 -16.84
C GLU A 89 11.31 19.53 -16.71
N GLU A 90 10.83 19.68 -15.48
CA GLU A 90 9.48 20.17 -15.20
C GLU A 90 9.56 21.57 -14.59
N PHE A 91 8.89 22.53 -15.21
CA PHE A 91 8.82 23.91 -14.76
C PHE A 91 7.38 24.28 -14.42
N ASP A 92 7.19 24.96 -13.29
CA ASP A 92 5.91 25.58 -12.96
C ASP A 92 5.77 26.89 -13.74
N SER A 93 4.83 26.94 -14.69
CA SER A 93 4.52 28.11 -15.51
C SER A 93 3.12 28.65 -15.14
N GLY A 94 2.97 29.09 -13.90
CA GLY A 94 1.71 29.63 -13.39
C GLY A 94 0.61 28.57 -13.26
N SER A 95 -0.39 28.60 -14.14
CA SER A 95 -1.52 27.66 -14.12
C SER A 95 -1.27 26.35 -14.87
N THR A 96 -0.16 26.25 -15.60
CA THR A 96 0.26 25.05 -16.35
C THR A 96 1.66 24.63 -15.94
N LYS A 97 1.92 23.32 -15.93
CA LYS A 97 3.29 22.80 -15.81
C LYS A 97 3.85 22.57 -17.20
N LEU A 98 5.01 23.12 -17.50
CA LEU A 98 5.74 22.85 -18.73
C LEU A 98 6.68 21.67 -18.48
N LEU A 99 6.47 20.58 -19.20
CA LEU A 99 7.35 19.42 -19.21
C LEU A 99 8.19 19.46 -20.48
N THR A 100 9.49 19.72 -20.33
CA THR A 100 10.46 19.63 -21.42
C THR A 100 11.08 18.24 -21.41
N VAL A 101 10.83 17.46 -22.46
CA VAL A 101 11.41 16.12 -22.66
C VAL A 101 12.53 16.22 -23.69
N VAL A 102 13.74 15.82 -23.31
CA VAL A 102 14.90 15.79 -24.22
C VAL A 102 15.09 14.36 -24.72
N GLY A 103 14.78 14.16 -26.00
CA GLY A 103 15.02 12.93 -26.75
C GLY A 103 16.29 13.01 -27.58
N ILE A 104 16.88 11.85 -27.88
CA ILE A 104 18.12 11.77 -28.67
C ILE A 104 17.95 10.74 -29.78
N VAL A 105 18.16 11.15 -31.03
CA VAL A 105 18.21 10.22 -32.16
C VAL A 105 19.62 9.71 -32.31
N LYS A 106 19.81 8.41 -32.09
CA LYS A 106 21.09 7.71 -32.26
C LYS A 106 20.84 6.38 -32.95
N GLN A 107 21.65 6.06 -33.98
CA GLN A 107 21.55 4.79 -34.73
C GLN A 107 20.13 4.52 -35.26
N GLY A 108 19.44 5.56 -35.78
CA GLY A 108 18.07 5.43 -36.32
C GLY A 108 16.99 5.15 -35.28
N LYS A 109 17.28 5.30 -33.98
CA LYS A 109 16.33 5.15 -32.88
C LYS A 109 16.22 6.43 -32.08
N LEU A 110 15.02 6.78 -31.65
CA LEU A 110 14.75 7.85 -30.70
C LEU A 110 14.85 7.29 -29.29
N HIS A 111 15.77 7.84 -28.51
CA HIS A 111 15.95 7.57 -27.09
C HIS A 111 15.22 8.65 -26.30
N LEU A 112 14.20 8.26 -25.54
CA LEU A 112 13.50 9.12 -24.59
C LEU A 112 13.81 8.68 -23.15
N PRO A 113 13.62 9.54 -22.14
CA PRO A 113 13.60 9.08 -20.76
C PRO A 113 12.60 7.92 -20.60
N GLY A 114 13.07 6.78 -20.12
CA GLY A 114 12.25 5.58 -19.91
C GLY A 114 11.87 4.79 -21.18
N GLY A 115 12.44 5.08 -22.36
CA GLY A 115 12.09 4.33 -23.58
C GLY A 115 13.04 4.50 -24.76
N LYS A 116 13.01 3.54 -25.70
CA LYS A 116 13.73 3.59 -26.97
C LYS A 116 12.78 3.16 -28.08
N PHE A 117 12.69 3.94 -29.15
CA PHE A 117 11.70 3.76 -30.20
C PHE A 117 12.34 3.84 -31.58
N THR A 118 11.81 3.09 -32.54
CA THR A 118 12.14 3.26 -33.96
C THR A 118 11.15 4.22 -34.62
N ILE A 119 11.51 4.75 -35.78
CA ILE A 119 10.65 5.69 -36.51
C ILE A 119 9.28 5.11 -36.88
N ARG A 120 9.20 3.78 -37.06
CA ARG A 120 7.94 3.06 -37.36
C ARG A 120 7.01 2.94 -36.14
N GLN A 121 7.50 3.26 -34.93
CA GLN A 121 6.77 3.11 -33.68
C GLN A 121 6.09 4.41 -33.22
N VAL A 122 5.58 5.22 -34.16
CA VAL A 122 4.91 6.51 -33.88
C VAL A 122 3.81 6.37 -32.83
N ALA A 123 2.97 5.34 -32.92
CA ALA A 123 1.91 5.08 -31.95
C ALA A 123 2.45 4.83 -30.53
N ALA A 124 3.57 4.11 -30.39
CA ALA A 124 4.19 3.86 -29.11
C ALA A 124 4.86 5.11 -28.53
N ILE A 125 5.45 5.95 -29.38
CA ILE A 125 6.00 7.26 -28.98
C ILE A 125 4.87 8.16 -28.46
N ARG A 126 3.76 8.26 -29.19
CA ARG A 126 2.57 9.01 -28.77
C ARG A 126 2.06 8.53 -27.41
N ALA A 127 1.92 7.21 -27.22
CA ALA A 127 1.49 6.64 -25.94
C ALA A 127 2.48 6.93 -24.80
N HIS A 128 3.78 6.94 -25.08
CA HIS A 128 4.82 7.28 -24.09
C HIS A 128 4.79 8.76 -23.69
N LEU A 129 4.67 9.67 -24.66
CA LEU A 129 4.53 11.10 -24.39
C LEU A 129 3.24 11.41 -23.64
N GLN A 130 2.14 10.73 -23.95
CA GLN A 130 0.91 10.86 -23.20
C GLN A 130 1.07 10.41 -21.74
N LYS A 131 1.78 9.31 -21.48
CA LYS A 131 2.12 8.91 -20.10
C LYS A 131 2.96 9.96 -19.38
N LEU A 132 3.96 10.53 -20.04
CA LEU A 132 4.78 11.60 -19.47
C LEU A 132 3.94 12.84 -19.14
N ARG A 133 3.00 13.21 -20.02
CA ARG A 133 2.05 14.31 -19.80
C ARG A 133 1.11 14.04 -18.62
N ASP A 134 0.54 12.84 -18.54
CA ASP A 134 -0.46 12.49 -17.53
C ASP A 134 0.19 12.26 -16.16
N ASP A 135 1.25 11.46 -16.10
CA ASP A 135 1.86 11.00 -14.85
C ASP A 135 2.97 11.90 -14.31
N GLY A 136 3.56 12.73 -15.17
CA GLY A 136 4.81 13.42 -14.89
C GLY A 136 6.01 12.50 -15.09
N ALA A 137 7.15 13.09 -15.47
CA ALA A 137 8.30 12.33 -15.92
C ALA A 137 9.00 11.56 -14.80
N GLU A 138 8.99 12.09 -13.56
CA GLU A 138 9.50 11.38 -12.39
C GLU A 138 8.80 10.02 -12.22
N VAL A 139 7.47 9.97 -12.40
CA VAL A 139 6.70 8.75 -12.19
C VAL A 139 6.81 7.80 -13.37
N THR A 140 6.82 8.30 -14.61
CA THR A 140 6.89 7.47 -15.81
C THR A 140 8.24 6.76 -15.93
N VAL A 141 9.33 7.42 -15.55
CA VAL A 141 10.70 6.88 -15.69
C VAL A 141 11.11 6.04 -14.49
N ALA A 142 10.54 6.29 -13.31
CA ALA A 142 10.85 5.52 -12.10
C ALA A 142 10.47 4.04 -12.21
N GLU A 143 11.32 3.19 -11.66
CA GLU A 143 11.05 1.78 -11.49
C GLU A 143 9.79 1.56 -10.64
N LYS A 144 8.94 0.63 -11.08
CA LYS A 144 7.73 0.25 -10.36
C LYS A 144 8.05 -0.93 -9.45
N VAL A 145 7.63 -0.81 -8.19
CA VAL A 145 7.80 -1.84 -7.15
C VAL A 145 6.45 -2.53 -6.87
N ALA A 146 6.17 -2.86 -5.60
CA ALA A 146 4.90 -3.41 -5.19
C ALA A 146 3.72 -2.51 -5.61
N PHE A 147 2.61 -3.16 -6.00
CA PHE A 147 1.36 -2.51 -6.40
C PHE A 147 1.48 -1.55 -7.61
N GLY A 148 2.55 -1.66 -8.41
CA GLY A 148 2.78 -0.76 -9.55
C GLY A 148 3.11 0.68 -9.16
N LEU A 149 3.40 0.93 -7.87
CA LEU A 149 3.81 2.22 -7.35
C LEU A 149 5.32 2.43 -7.52
N THR A 150 5.76 3.69 -7.53
CA THR A 150 7.19 4.01 -7.36
C THR A 150 7.60 3.83 -5.90
N ALA A 151 8.90 3.67 -5.62
CA ALA A 151 9.41 3.56 -4.25
C ALA A 151 8.98 4.75 -3.37
N LYS A 152 9.09 5.99 -3.88
CA LYS A 152 8.67 7.21 -3.19
C LYS A 152 7.18 7.20 -2.83
N GLN A 153 6.33 6.75 -3.76
CA GLN A 153 4.89 6.64 -3.53
C GLN A 153 4.54 5.56 -2.52
N LEU A 154 5.23 4.41 -2.57
CA LEU A 154 5.00 3.32 -1.64
C LEU A 154 5.42 3.72 -0.21
N VAL A 155 6.55 4.40 -0.04
CA VAL A 155 7.00 4.93 1.26
C VAL A 155 5.99 5.94 1.81
N ALA A 156 5.57 6.93 1.01
CA ALA A 156 4.58 7.92 1.45
C ALA A 156 3.24 7.26 1.85
N LEU A 157 2.79 6.26 1.09
CA LEU A 157 1.61 5.47 1.41
C LEU A 157 1.78 4.69 2.71
N HIS A 158 2.92 4.01 2.88
CA HIS A 158 3.23 3.25 4.08
C HIS A 158 3.26 4.15 5.31
N ASP A 159 3.90 5.31 5.25
CA ASP A 159 3.97 6.27 6.35
C ASP A 159 2.60 6.80 6.74
N GLN A 160 1.77 7.16 5.75
CA GLN A 160 0.42 7.66 5.98
C GLN A 160 -0.51 6.58 6.54
N LEU A 161 -0.42 5.34 6.05
CA LEU A 161 -1.15 4.20 6.62
C LEU A 161 -0.57 3.75 7.97
N GLY A 162 0.66 4.14 8.29
CA GLY A 162 1.33 3.94 9.58
C GLY A 162 0.83 4.82 10.71
N LEU A 163 -0.03 5.80 10.44
CA LEU A 163 -0.70 6.56 11.49
C LEU A 163 -1.48 5.61 12.41
N LYS A 164 -1.43 5.87 13.72
CA LYS A 164 -2.01 4.98 14.73
C LYS A 164 -3.52 5.21 14.86
N ILE A 165 -4.25 4.13 15.12
CA ILE A 165 -5.63 4.14 15.56
C ILE A 165 -5.64 4.61 17.02
N THR A 166 -6.40 5.67 17.30
CA THR A 166 -6.41 6.35 18.60
C THR A 166 -7.70 6.12 19.39
N SER A 167 -8.56 5.21 18.94
CA SER A 167 -9.84 4.93 19.57
C SER A 167 -9.98 3.42 19.78
N PRO A 168 -10.56 2.98 20.91
CA PRO A 168 -10.83 1.56 21.17
C PRO A 168 -11.66 0.96 20.04
N THR A 169 -11.30 -0.22 19.55
CA THR A 169 -11.98 -0.88 18.43
C THR A 169 -12.69 -2.17 18.80
N ALA A 170 -12.37 -2.75 19.97
CA ALA A 170 -12.96 -4.02 20.38
C ALA A 170 -14.50 -3.91 20.49
N GLY A 171 -15.21 -4.89 19.95
CA GLY A 171 -16.67 -4.94 19.91
C GLY A 171 -17.33 -3.98 18.91
N GLN A 172 -16.56 -3.18 18.17
CA GLN A 172 -17.16 -2.32 17.14
C GLN A 172 -17.64 -3.14 15.94
N ASN A 173 -18.71 -2.67 15.30
CA ASN A 173 -19.15 -3.23 14.01
C ASN A 173 -18.05 -3.12 12.95
N ALA A 174 -17.73 -4.23 12.28
CA ALA A 174 -16.63 -4.32 11.33
C ALA A 174 -16.80 -3.37 10.12
N GLY A 175 -18.03 -3.23 9.60
CA GLY A 175 -18.34 -2.32 8.50
C GLY A 175 -18.17 -0.84 8.87
N LYS A 176 -18.60 -0.47 10.09
CA LYS A 176 -18.42 0.88 10.64
C LYS A 176 -16.95 1.20 10.91
N LEU A 177 -16.21 0.25 11.47
CA LEU A 177 -14.77 0.40 11.70
C LEU A 177 -14.02 0.57 10.38
N ALA A 178 -14.25 -0.31 9.40
CA ALA A 178 -13.65 -0.20 8.08
C ALA A 178 -13.95 1.16 7.43
N SER A 179 -15.20 1.62 7.49
CA SER A 179 -15.60 2.94 6.97
C SER A 179 -14.88 4.09 7.65
N THR A 180 -14.64 4.00 8.95
CA THR A 180 -13.92 5.02 9.72
C THR A 180 -12.43 5.02 9.36
N LEU A 181 -11.79 3.85 9.30
CA LEU A 181 -10.38 3.70 8.94
C LEU A 181 -10.11 4.13 7.49
N MET A 182 -11.03 3.82 6.56
CA MET A 182 -10.96 4.31 5.18
C MET A 182 -10.95 5.84 5.10
N LYS A 183 -11.80 6.52 5.88
CA LYS A 183 -11.79 7.99 5.96
C LYS A 183 -10.49 8.52 6.57
N ASN A 184 -9.99 7.86 7.62
CA ASN A 184 -8.78 8.28 8.32
C ASN A 184 -7.50 7.97 7.54
N SER A 185 -7.56 7.11 6.51
CA SER A 185 -6.40 6.79 5.67
C SER A 185 -5.83 8.01 4.92
N GLY A 186 -6.64 9.04 4.67
CA GLY A 186 -6.23 10.22 3.90
C GLY A 186 -6.11 9.98 2.39
N TYR A 187 -6.49 8.80 1.88
CA TYR A 187 -6.49 8.50 0.45
C TYR A 187 -7.91 8.43 -0.13
N PRO A 188 -8.09 8.79 -1.41
CA PRO A 188 -9.33 8.51 -2.12
C PRO A 188 -9.61 7.01 -2.13
N ILE A 189 -10.87 6.64 -1.92
CA ILE A 189 -11.30 5.24 -1.84
C ILE A 189 -12.26 4.95 -2.99
N SER A 190 -12.05 3.81 -3.65
CA SER A 190 -12.92 3.28 -4.70
C SER A 190 -13.46 1.94 -4.23
N ILE A 191 -14.77 1.79 -4.16
CA ILE A 191 -15.44 0.57 -3.68
C ILE A 191 -16.47 0.18 -4.74
N ASP A 192 -16.48 -1.08 -5.17
CA ASP A 192 -17.53 -1.57 -6.05
C ASP A 192 -18.86 -1.73 -5.29
N ARG A 193 -19.98 -1.80 -6.03
CA ARG A 193 -21.32 -1.84 -5.42
C ARG A 193 -21.53 -3.04 -4.50
N THR A 194 -20.97 -4.21 -4.85
CA THR A 194 -21.12 -5.43 -4.05
C THR A 194 -20.35 -5.30 -2.74
N SER A 195 -19.10 -4.85 -2.79
CA SER A 195 -18.29 -4.60 -1.59
C SER A 195 -18.90 -3.51 -0.70
N GLN A 196 -19.47 -2.47 -1.30
CA GLN A 196 -20.16 -1.41 -0.56
C GLN A 196 -21.37 -1.95 0.21
N LEU A 197 -22.15 -2.85 -0.40
CA LEU A 197 -23.28 -3.50 0.26
C LEU A 197 -22.80 -4.32 1.46
N VAL A 198 -21.77 -5.16 1.29
CA VAL A 198 -21.18 -5.97 2.37
C VAL A 198 -20.74 -5.11 3.55
N ILE A 199 -20.07 -3.97 3.29
CA ILE A 199 -19.65 -3.04 4.35
C ILE A 199 -20.87 -2.43 5.06
N SER A 200 -21.91 -2.05 4.31
CA SER A 200 -23.08 -1.38 4.87
C SER A 200 -24.03 -2.31 5.64
N SER A 201 -24.10 -3.59 5.27
CA SER A 201 -24.98 -4.58 5.88
C SER A 201 -24.27 -5.47 6.91
N ALA A 202 -22.98 -5.24 7.15
CA ALA A 202 -22.18 -6.00 8.09
C ALA A 202 -22.83 -5.98 9.48
N GLN A 203 -23.01 -7.16 10.06
CA GLN A 203 -23.47 -7.33 11.45
C GLN A 203 -22.34 -7.83 12.37
N SER A 204 -21.24 -8.31 11.79
CA SER A 204 -20.09 -8.80 12.54
C SER A 204 -19.39 -7.69 13.32
N THR A 205 -18.84 -8.08 14.47
CA THR A 205 -18.02 -7.22 15.32
C THR A 205 -16.54 -7.58 15.19
N VAL A 206 -15.68 -6.60 15.45
CA VAL A 206 -14.24 -6.78 15.56
C VAL A 206 -13.93 -7.03 17.03
N ASP A 207 -13.70 -8.28 17.41
CA ASP A 207 -13.51 -8.65 18.83
C ASP A 207 -12.11 -8.34 19.37
N ILE A 208 -11.21 -7.86 18.51
CA ILE A 208 -9.83 -7.50 18.85
C ILE A 208 -9.67 -6.00 19.07
N GLU A 209 -8.77 -5.63 19.99
CA GLU A 209 -8.36 -4.24 20.17
C GLU A 209 -7.24 -3.88 19.18
N LEU A 210 -7.52 -2.88 18.33
CA LEU A 210 -6.64 -2.35 17.30
C LEU A 210 -6.11 -0.96 17.65
N GLU A 211 -6.48 -0.40 18.81
CA GLU A 211 -5.88 0.81 19.33
C GLU A 211 -4.34 0.69 19.41
N GLY A 212 -3.68 1.75 18.95
CA GLY A 212 -2.23 1.83 18.85
C GLY A 212 -1.62 1.02 17.70
N TYR A 213 -2.39 0.22 16.96
CA TYR A 213 -1.97 -0.29 15.65
C TYR A 213 -2.14 0.79 14.58
N SER A 214 -1.42 0.63 13.50
CA SER A 214 -1.54 1.42 12.27
C SER A 214 -2.91 1.29 11.59
N ILE A 215 -3.33 2.34 10.89
CA ILE A 215 -4.53 2.36 10.07
C ILE A 215 -4.45 1.30 8.97
N GLY A 216 -3.29 1.11 8.34
CA GLY A 216 -3.08 0.13 7.26
C GLY A 216 -3.39 -1.30 7.70
N THR A 217 -2.71 -1.76 8.76
CA THR A 217 -2.95 -3.10 9.31
C THR A 217 -4.36 -3.22 9.91
N GLY A 218 -4.84 -2.22 10.64
CA GLY A 218 -6.19 -2.26 11.21
C GLY A 218 -7.30 -2.31 10.15
N LEU A 219 -7.15 -1.55 9.06
CA LEU A 219 -8.07 -1.56 7.93
C LEU A 219 -8.03 -2.92 7.22
N ALA A 220 -6.85 -3.50 7.03
CA ALA A 220 -6.70 -4.82 6.44
C ALA A 220 -7.42 -5.89 7.28
N ILE A 221 -7.30 -5.84 8.61
CA ILE A 221 -7.99 -6.78 9.50
C ILE A 221 -9.52 -6.58 9.45
N ALA A 222 -10.00 -5.34 9.56
CA ALA A 222 -11.43 -5.02 9.54
C ALA A 222 -12.10 -5.45 8.22
N LEU A 223 -11.46 -5.18 7.08
CA LEU A 223 -11.98 -5.61 5.77
C LEU A 223 -11.93 -7.13 5.61
N ARG A 224 -10.89 -7.79 6.12
CA ARG A 224 -10.75 -9.25 5.99
C ARG A 224 -11.84 -10.01 6.72
N GLN A 225 -12.32 -9.51 7.87
CA GLN A 225 -13.48 -10.06 8.57
C GLN A 225 -14.77 -10.03 7.73
N LEU A 226 -14.83 -9.15 6.74
CA LEU A 226 -15.95 -9.02 5.80
C LEU A 226 -15.71 -9.80 4.49
N GLY A 227 -14.62 -10.56 4.38
CA GLY A 227 -14.20 -11.20 3.13
C GLY A 227 -13.71 -10.21 2.08
N LEU A 228 -13.32 -8.99 2.49
CA LEU A 228 -12.83 -7.93 1.61
C LEU A 228 -11.33 -7.68 1.81
N VAL A 229 -10.72 -7.07 0.82
CA VAL A 229 -9.34 -6.59 0.84
C VAL A 229 -9.24 -5.22 0.20
N PHE A 230 -8.13 -4.52 0.43
CA PHE A 230 -7.82 -3.31 -0.31
C PHE A 230 -6.47 -3.40 -1.03
N GLU A 231 -6.39 -2.77 -2.18
CA GLU A 231 -5.18 -2.64 -2.99
C GLU A 231 -4.93 -1.15 -3.28
N PRO A 232 -3.72 -0.64 -3.05
CA PRO A 232 -3.37 0.69 -3.54
C PRO A 232 -3.13 0.62 -5.04
N VAL A 233 -3.79 1.50 -5.79
CA VAL A 233 -3.62 1.61 -7.24
C VAL A 233 -3.34 3.05 -7.62
N ARG A 234 -2.62 3.23 -8.73
CA ARG A 234 -2.42 4.54 -9.34
C ARG A 234 -2.86 4.49 -10.80
N PRO A 235 -4.10 4.88 -11.11
CA PRO A 235 -4.52 5.07 -12.50
C PRO A 235 -3.64 6.12 -13.18
N GLN A 236 -3.43 5.96 -14.49
CA GLN A 236 -2.70 6.95 -15.29
C GLN A 236 -3.34 8.34 -15.12
N GLY A 237 -2.50 9.35 -14.89
CA GLY A 237 -2.93 10.73 -14.69
C GLY A 237 -3.52 11.05 -13.31
N GLN A 238 -3.63 10.06 -12.42
CA GLN A 238 -4.28 10.24 -11.12
C GLN A 238 -3.30 10.01 -9.95
N LYS A 239 -3.72 10.51 -8.78
CA LYS A 239 -3.06 10.20 -7.51
C LYS A 239 -3.32 8.74 -7.11
N VAL A 240 -2.50 8.25 -6.18
CA VAL A 240 -2.74 6.95 -5.54
C VAL A 240 -4.11 6.95 -4.88
N LYS A 241 -4.85 5.87 -5.03
CA LYS A 241 -6.14 5.62 -4.38
C LYS A 241 -6.18 4.19 -3.85
N LEU A 242 -7.03 3.92 -2.86
CA LEU A 242 -7.26 2.57 -2.35
C LEU A 242 -8.51 2.00 -3.01
N VAL A 243 -8.40 0.79 -3.56
CA VAL A 243 -9.53 0.06 -4.13
C VAL A 243 -9.91 -1.07 -3.18
N VAL A 244 -11.13 -1.07 -2.68
CA VAL A 244 -11.69 -2.16 -1.87
C VAL A 244 -12.49 -3.10 -2.77
N ARG A 245 -12.25 -4.41 -2.61
CA ARG A 245 -12.93 -5.47 -3.38
C ARG A 245 -12.99 -6.77 -2.57
N ALA A 246 -13.75 -7.75 -3.06
CA ALA A 246 -13.75 -9.11 -2.50
C ALA A 246 -12.34 -9.72 -2.51
N ALA A 247 -12.02 -10.48 -1.46
CA ALA A 247 -10.77 -11.21 -1.38
C ALA A 247 -10.75 -12.31 -2.46
N ASP A 248 -9.64 -12.39 -3.21
CA ASP A 248 -9.36 -13.52 -4.10
C ASP A 248 -7.87 -13.92 -3.97
N GLU A 249 -7.52 -15.14 -4.40
CA GLU A 249 -6.15 -15.66 -4.27
C GLU A 249 -5.12 -14.96 -5.19
N LYS A 250 -5.58 -14.23 -6.21
CA LYS A 250 -4.72 -13.60 -7.24
C LYS A 250 -4.48 -12.12 -6.98
N THR A 251 -5.27 -11.51 -6.09
CA THR A 251 -5.26 -10.08 -5.83
C THR A 251 -4.04 -9.72 -5.01
N LYS A 252 -3.26 -8.76 -5.52
CA LYS A 252 -2.19 -8.13 -4.77
C LYS A 252 -2.80 -7.13 -3.79
N ASN A 253 -3.13 -7.57 -2.59
CA ASN A 253 -3.69 -6.71 -1.56
C ASN A 253 -2.65 -6.20 -0.56
N TRP A 254 -2.98 -5.11 0.12
CA TRP A 254 -2.26 -4.66 1.29
C TRP A 254 -2.29 -5.75 2.38
N PRO A 255 -1.15 -6.10 3.00
CA PRO A 255 -1.09 -7.24 3.90
C PRO A 255 -1.64 -6.89 5.29
N VAL A 256 -2.02 -7.93 6.05
CA VAL A 256 -2.23 -7.81 7.50
C VAL A 256 -0.86 -7.87 8.18
N GLY A 257 -0.25 -6.69 8.32
CA GLY A 257 1.13 -6.54 8.78
C GLY A 257 2.16 -7.11 7.81
N TRP A 258 3.39 -6.62 7.96
CA TRP A 258 4.53 -6.99 7.14
C TRP A 258 5.35 -8.11 7.81
N PRO A 259 6.06 -8.93 7.04
CA PRO A 259 7.07 -9.81 7.59
C PRO A 259 8.14 -9.01 8.35
N VAL A 260 8.57 -9.51 9.50
CA VAL A 260 9.70 -8.91 10.22
C VAL A 260 10.99 -9.07 9.42
N SER A 261 11.75 -7.98 9.27
CA SER A 261 13.02 -7.98 8.53
C SER A 261 14.19 -8.53 9.36
N GLU A 262 14.12 -8.41 10.67
CA GLU A 262 15.09 -9.00 11.60
C GLU A 262 14.77 -10.47 11.94
N SER A 263 15.71 -11.18 12.55
CA SER A 263 15.47 -12.57 12.93
C SER A 263 14.34 -12.66 13.97
N ARG A 264 13.48 -13.69 13.86
CA ARG A 264 12.33 -13.89 14.77
C ARG A 264 12.75 -13.88 16.25
N LYS A 265 13.92 -14.46 16.58
CA LYS A 265 14.48 -14.48 17.93
C LYS A 265 14.81 -13.08 18.46
N LYS A 266 15.21 -12.16 17.58
CA LYS A 266 15.49 -10.77 17.95
C LYS A 266 14.19 -9.95 18.04
N ALA A 267 13.27 -10.14 17.10
CA ALA A 267 11.97 -9.45 17.09
C ALA A 267 11.04 -9.86 18.24
N ALA A 268 11.10 -11.12 18.67
CA ALA A 268 10.20 -11.72 19.65
C ALA A 268 10.97 -12.68 20.58
N PRO A 269 11.88 -12.19 21.44
CA PRO A 269 12.76 -13.03 22.24
C PRO A 269 11.99 -13.96 23.20
N ASN A 270 10.91 -13.45 23.81
CA ASN A 270 10.09 -14.21 24.76
C ASN A 270 9.46 -15.46 24.12
N LEU A 271 9.19 -15.44 22.81
CA LEU A 271 8.67 -16.58 22.07
C LEU A 271 9.65 -17.78 22.07
N PHE A 272 10.95 -17.53 22.27
CA PHE A 272 12.00 -18.55 22.25
C PHE A 272 12.49 -18.96 23.65
N VAL A 273 11.88 -18.42 24.71
CA VAL A 273 12.18 -18.82 26.10
C VAL A 273 11.73 -20.26 26.31
N LYS A 274 12.64 -21.09 26.85
CA LYS A 274 12.39 -22.50 27.11
C LYS A 274 11.69 -22.69 28.46
N VAL A 275 10.51 -23.29 28.42
CA VAL A 275 9.67 -23.56 29.58
C VAL A 275 9.25 -25.01 29.63
N ASP A 276 8.92 -25.49 30.83
CA ASP A 276 8.22 -26.75 30.99
C ASP A 276 6.72 -26.46 30.84
N VAL A 277 6.15 -26.92 29.74
CA VAL A 277 4.73 -26.75 29.43
C VAL A 277 4.15 -28.13 29.25
N GLN A 278 3.11 -28.41 30.01
CA GLN A 278 2.31 -29.61 29.90
C GLN A 278 0.84 -29.18 29.81
N ALA A 279 0.16 -29.68 28.81
CA ALA A 279 -1.25 -29.47 28.56
C ALA A 279 -1.85 -30.83 28.21
N ALA A 280 -2.96 -31.18 28.87
CA ALA A 280 -3.69 -32.41 28.62
C ALA A 280 -5.16 -32.04 28.38
N GLU A 281 -5.66 -32.32 27.19
CA GLU A 281 -7.05 -32.04 26.78
C GLU A 281 -7.52 -30.62 27.12
N THR A 282 -6.61 -29.64 26.96
CA THR A 282 -6.84 -28.25 27.31
C THR A 282 -7.50 -27.51 26.15
N PRO A 283 -8.52 -26.67 26.37
CA PRO A 283 -9.07 -25.81 25.32
C PRO A 283 -7.96 -24.95 24.69
N ILE A 284 -7.92 -24.90 23.37
CA ILE A 284 -6.81 -24.23 22.67
C ILE A 284 -6.75 -22.74 22.97
N LEU A 285 -7.90 -22.07 23.11
CA LEU A 285 -7.97 -20.64 23.42
C LEU A 285 -7.38 -20.33 24.80
N ASP A 286 -7.63 -21.18 25.80
CA ASP A 286 -7.07 -21.02 27.15
C ASP A 286 -5.55 -21.15 27.13
N LEU A 287 -5.03 -22.15 26.41
CA LEU A 287 -3.60 -22.36 26.28
C LEU A 287 -2.93 -21.21 25.51
N LEU A 288 -3.53 -20.74 24.41
CA LEU A 288 -3.01 -19.63 23.63
C LEU A 288 -3.05 -18.31 24.41
N GLY A 289 -4.13 -18.04 25.17
CA GLY A 289 -4.22 -16.88 26.04
C GLY A 289 -3.19 -16.90 27.18
N ALA A 290 -2.95 -18.07 27.78
CA ALA A 290 -1.89 -18.23 28.77
C ALA A 290 -0.48 -18.02 28.19
N ILE A 291 -0.27 -18.39 26.92
CA ILE A 291 0.99 -18.13 26.21
C ILE A 291 1.11 -16.63 25.88
N GLU A 292 0.06 -16.02 25.34
CA GLU A 292 -0.01 -14.59 25.02
C GLU A 292 0.43 -13.71 26.18
N GLY A 293 -0.15 -13.94 27.36
CA GLY A 293 0.18 -13.18 28.58
C GLY A 293 1.63 -13.35 29.06
N ARG A 294 2.32 -14.42 28.65
CA ARG A 294 3.73 -14.65 29.01
C ARG A 294 4.72 -14.15 27.96
N ILE A 295 4.33 -14.16 26.69
CA ILE A 295 5.20 -13.66 25.61
C ILE A 295 5.04 -12.15 25.41
N GLU A 296 3.96 -11.56 25.92
CA GLU A 296 3.63 -10.12 25.82
C GLU A 296 3.53 -9.64 24.36
N ILE A 297 3.15 -10.54 23.45
CA ILE A 297 2.93 -10.26 22.03
C ILE A 297 1.49 -10.64 21.73
N PRO A 298 0.67 -9.69 21.26
CA PRO A 298 -0.74 -9.97 20.95
C PRO A 298 -0.92 -11.07 19.91
N LEU A 299 -1.92 -11.92 20.11
CA LEU A 299 -2.36 -12.93 19.16
C LEU A 299 -3.58 -12.39 18.41
N ILE A 300 -3.49 -12.32 17.08
CA ILE A 300 -4.58 -11.88 16.21
C ILE A 300 -4.97 -13.04 15.30
N TYR A 301 -6.26 -13.36 15.27
CA TYR A 301 -6.80 -14.49 14.52
C TYR A 301 -7.40 -14.04 13.18
N ASP A 302 -7.09 -14.78 12.11
CA ASP A 302 -7.72 -14.65 10.80
C ASP A 302 -9.12 -15.28 10.81
N VAL A 303 -10.06 -14.67 11.55
CA VAL A 303 -11.39 -15.23 11.80
C VAL A 303 -12.07 -15.63 10.50
N ALA A 304 -12.00 -14.79 9.46
CA ALA A 304 -12.59 -15.10 8.16
C ALA A 304 -12.05 -16.41 7.56
N LYS A 305 -10.72 -16.56 7.47
CA LYS A 305 -10.12 -17.76 6.87
C LYS A 305 -10.25 -19.00 7.76
N ILE A 306 -10.27 -18.82 9.09
CA ILE A 306 -10.46 -19.89 10.07
C ILE A 306 -11.89 -20.42 9.99
N SER A 307 -12.88 -19.53 9.99
CA SER A 307 -14.30 -19.88 9.87
C SER A 307 -14.65 -20.44 8.48
N GLU A 308 -14.11 -19.86 7.40
CA GLU A 308 -14.28 -20.38 6.03
C GLU A 308 -13.84 -21.84 5.91
N ARG A 309 -12.73 -22.19 6.57
CA ARG A 309 -12.21 -23.56 6.59
C ARG A 309 -12.85 -24.45 7.68
N GLY A 310 -13.86 -23.96 8.39
CA GLY A 310 -14.61 -24.72 9.39
C GLY A 310 -13.80 -25.12 10.62
N VAL A 311 -12.76 -24.37 10.98
CA VAL A 311 -12.00 -24.64 12.21
C VAL A 311 -12.76 -24.05 13.41
N ASP A 312 -13.23 -24.91 14.32
CA ASP A 312 -13.84 -24.48 15.57
C ASP A 312 -12.78 -24.35 16.68
N LEU A 313 -12.36 -23.12 16.98
CA LEU A 313 -11.41 -22.85 18.06
C LEU A 313 -12.02 -23.01 19.45
N ALA A 314 -13.35 -22.87 19.60
CA ALA A 314 -14.00 -22.86 20.92
C ALA A 314 -14.08 -24.26 21.52
N SER A 315 -14.37 -25.28 20.70
CA SER A 315 -14.47 -26.67 21.15
C SER A 315 -13.16 -27.47 21.03
N THR A 316 -12.17 -26.96 20.28
CA THR A 316 -10.91 -27.68 20.05
C THR A 316 -10.10 -27.82 21.34
N LYS A 317 -9.85 -29.08 21.73
CA LYS A 317 -8.93 -29.45 22.79
C LYS A 317 -7.60 -29.91 22.21
N VAL A 318 -6.53 -29.57 22.90
CA VAL A 318 -5.16 -29.88 22.49
C VAL A 318 -4.37 -30.47 23.65
N SER A 319 -3.38 -31.28 23.29
CA SER A 319 -2.50 -31.92 24.24
C SER A 319 -1.05 -31.66 23.85
N PHE A 320 -0.22 -31.25 24.81
CA PHE A 320 1.21 -31.06 24.64
C PHE A 320 1.93 -31.60 25.86
N SER A 321 2.76 -32.62 25.67
CA SER A 321 3.59 -33.16 26.75
C SER A 321 4.95 -33.55 26.21
N ARG A 322 6.00 -33.12 26.92
CA ARG A 322 7.38 -33.54 26.69
C ARG A 322 8.06 -33.76 28.04
N PRO A 323 7.80 -34.92 28.69
CA PRO A 323 8.31 -35.19 30.03
C PRO A 323 9.83 -35.00 30.11
N GLY A 324 10.28 -34.25 31.12
CA GLY A 324 11.70 -33.96 31.35
C GLY A 324 12.38 -33.06 30.32
N LYS A 325 11.64 -32.42 29.41
CA LYS A 325 12.21 -31.58 28.33
C LYS A 325 11.52 -30.22 28.23
N LYS A 326 12.30 -29.15 28.43
CA LYS A 326 11.82 -27.78 28.17
C LYS A 326 11.63 -27.53 26.67
N SER A 327 10.58 -26.80 26.31
CA SER A 327 10.28 -26.38 24.94
C SER A 327 10.08 -24.87 24.87
N SER A 328 10.37 -24.25 23.73
CA SER A 328 10.06 -22.83 23.52
C SER A 328 8.57 -22.62 23.25
N TYR A 329 8.05 -21.44 23.54
CA TYR A 329 6.67 -21.09 23.19
C TYR A 329 6.41 -21.21 21.68
N ASP A 330 7.35 -20.82 20.81
CA ASP A 330 7.26 -21.04 19.35
C ASP A 330 6.96 -22.50 19.00
N MET A 331 7.68 -23.43 19.65
CA MET A 331 7.53 -24.86 19.40
C MET A 331 6.22 -25.40 19.98
N VAL A 332 5.83 -24.95 21.17
CA VAL A 332 4.54 -25.32 21.78
C VAL A 332 3.40 -24.86 20.87
N MET A 333 3.42 -23.60 20.44
CA MET A 333 2.41 -23.03 19.54
C MET A 333 2.36 -23.79 18.21
N ASP A 334 3.49 -24.05 17.55
CA ASP A 334 3.50 -24.82 16.31
C ASP A 334 2.88 -26.21 16.52
N LYS A 335 3.25 -26.93 17.59
CA LYS A 335 2.69 -28.27 17.86
C LYS A 335 1.21 -28.26 18.20
N VAL A 336 0.74 -27.26 18.92
CA VAL A 336 -0.67 -27.11 19.32
C VAL A 336 -1.54 -26.69 18.14
N LEU A 337 -1.12 -25.67 17.37
CA LEU A 337 -1.85 -25.20 16.20
C LEU A 337 -1.94 -26.27 15.09
N ASN A 338 -0.94 -27.15 14.99
CA ASN A 338 -0.96 -28.29 14.06
C ASN A 338 -1.92 -29.43 14.48
N GLN A 339 -2.48 -29.42 15.70
CA GLN A 339 -3.51 -30.37 16.13
C GLN A 339 -4.93 -29.96 15.69
N CYS A 340 -5.12 -28.68 15.32
CA CYS A 340 -6.38 -28.20 14.76
C CYS A 340 -6.69 -28.90 13.43
N LYS A 341 -7.99 -29.03 13.12
CA LYS A 341 -8.48 -29.55 11.85
C LYS A 341 -9.47 -28.57 11.24
N PRO A 342 -9.15 -27.94 10.10
CA PRO A 342 -7.83 -27.85 9.44
C PRO A 342 -6.69 -27.27 10.29
N LYS A 343 -5.44 -27.56 9.89
CA LYS A 343 -4.23 -27.14 10.63
C LYS A 343 -4.06 -25.63 10.59
N LEU A 344 -3.64 -25.07 11.73
CA LEU A 344 -3.32 -23.65 11.86
C LEU A 344 -1.80 -23.43 11.90
N LYS A 345 -1.39 -22.18 11.70
CA LYS A 345 -0.01 -21.71 11.86
C LYS A 345 -0.02 -20.31 12.49
N SER A 346 1.10 -19.94 13.11
CA SER A 346 1.37 -18.59 13.57
C SER A 346 2.43 -17.92 12.70
N GLU A 347 2.25 -16.65 12.39
CA GLU A 347 3.20 -15.83 11.66
C GLU A 347 3.52 -14.57 12.47
N LEU A 348 4.80 -14.32 12.74
CA LEU A 348 5.22 -13.07 13.37
C LEU A 348 5.17 -11.94 12.35
N LYS A 349 4.34 -10.93 12.62
CA LYS A 349 4.12 -9.75 11.78
C LYS A 349 4.49 -8.49 12.55
N ILE A 350 4.78 -7.43 11.78
CA ILE A 350 4.96 -6.08 12.26
C ILE A 350 4.08 -5.14 11.44
N ASP A 351 3.35 -4.25 12.08
CA ASP A 351 2.55 -3.27 11.39
C ASP A 351 3.40 -2.07 10.91
N GLU A 352 2.79 -1.17 10.15
CA GLU A 352 3.43 0.03 9.62
C GLU A 352 3.94 0.97 10.73
N ALA A 353 3.37 0.89 11.94
CA ALA A 353 3.74 1.67 13.11
C ALA A 353 4.80 0.98 14.01
N GLY A 354 5.31 -0.19 13.60
CA GLY A 354 6.32 -0.96 14.33
C GLY A 354 5.78 -1.88 15.44
N LYS A 355 4.46 -1.98 15.62
CA LYS A 355 3.81 -2.86 16.59
C LYS A 355 3.83 -4.30 16.07
N ARG A 356 4.31 -5.22 16.91
CA ARG A 356 4.46 -6.64 16.58
C ARG A 356 3.27 -7.44 17.10
N PHE A 357 2.88 -8.47 16.34
CA PHE A 357 1.81 -9.39 16.72
C PHE A 357 2.02 -10.76 16.06
N LEU A 358 1.39 -11.79 16.63
CA LEU A 358 1.31 -13.12 16.03
C LEU A 358 -0.01 -13.26 15.28
N TRP A 359 0.08 -13.38 13.96
CA TRP A 359 -1.07 -13.66 13.09
C TRP A 359 -1.33 -15.16 13.04
N ILE A 360 -2.48 -15.60 13.57
CA ILE A 360 -2.92 -16.98 13.57
C ILE A 360 -3.85 -17.20 12.38
N THR A 361 -3.50 -18.09 11.47
CA THR A 361 -4.27 -18.35 10.25
C THR A 361 -4.16 -19.81 9.83
N THR A 362 -5.00 -20.24 8.89
CA THR A 362 -4.98 -21.60 8.37
C THR A 362 -3.73 -21.85 7.53
N ARG A 363 -3.17 -23.05 7.68
CA ARG A 363 -2.10 -23.55 6.80
C ARG A 363 -2.74 -23.85 5.44
N ASN A 364 -2.14 -23.35 4.36
CA ASN A 364 -2.66 -23.56 3.01
C ASN A 364 -2.77 -25.05 2.69
#